data_AF-A0A956BUV8-F1
#
_entry.id   AF-A0A956BUV8-F1
#
_cell.length_a   1.000
_cell.length_b   1.000
_cell.length_c   1.000
_cell.angle_alpha   90.00
_cell.angle_beta   90.00
_cell.angle_gamma   90.00
#
_symmetry.space_group_name_H-M   'P 1'
#
loop_
_entity.id
_entity.type
_entity.pdbx_description
1 polymer ?
#
loop_
_entity_poly.entity_id
_entity_poly.type
_entity_poly.pdbx_seq_one_letter_code
_entity_poly.pdbx_strand_id
1 'polypeptide(L)' 'MGLLIDGQWHDAWYDTKATDGRFVRKESSFRHWVTPDGTPGPTGDGGFAAASGRYHLYVSHACPWAHRTLIVRRL' A
#
# COMPACT_ATOMS: atom_id res chain seq x y z
N MET A 1 -5.61 11.66 -12.20
CA MET A 1 -4.79 10.87 -11.24
C MET A 1 -3.58 11.70 -10.95
N GLY A 2 -3.08 11.65 -9.73
CA GLY A 2 -1.90 12.43 -9.35
C GLY A 2 -0.82 11.58 -8.73
N LEU A 3 0.36 12.17 -8.62
CA LEU A 3 1.58 11.57 -8.12
C LEU A 3 2.16 12.49 -7.04
N LEU A 4 2.81 11.87 -6.05
CA LEU A 4 3.65 12.61 -5.11
C LEU A 4 5.09 12.60 -5.66
N ILE A 5 5.67 13.78 -5.89
CA ILE A 5 7.07 13.96 -6.33
C ILE A 5 7.74 14.84 -5.30
N ASP A 6 8.78 14.32 -4.65
CA ASP A 6 9.54 15.02 -3.60
C ASP A 6 8.66 15.66 -2.51
N GLY A 7 7.60 14.94 -2.11
CA GLY A 7 6.65 15.39 -1.09
C GLY A 7 5.57 16.35 -1.57
N GLN A 8 5.57 16.75 -2.84
CA GLN A 8 4.58 17.66 -3.42
C GLN A 8 3.57 16.89 -4.28
N TRP A 9 2.30 17.30 -4.24
CA TRP A 9 1.25 16.70 -5.05
C TRP A 9 1.23 17.30 -6.45
N HIS A 10 1.27 16.46 -7.47
CA HIS A 10 1.16 16.84 -8.87
C HIS A 10 -0.03 16.14 -9.52
N ASP A 11 -0.86 16.89 -10.25
CA ASP A 11 -1.91 16.30 -11.08
C ASP A 11 -1.32 15.85 -12.42
N ALA A 12 -0.77 14.65 -12.44
CA ALA A 12 -0.07 14.07 -13.58
C ALA A 12 -0.54 12.63 -13.84
N TRP A 13 -0.83 12.33 -15.10
CA TRP A 13 -1.23 11.01 -15.54
C TRP A 13 -0.03 10.07 -15.73
N TYR A 14 -0.28 8.75 -15.76
CA TYR A 14 0.77 7.77 -16.02
C TYR A 14 1.36 7.95 -17.43
N ASP A 15 2.67 7.86 -17.56
CA ASP A 15 3.33 7.87 -18.86
C ASP A 15 3.12 6.51 -19.56
N THR A 16 2.04 6.43 -20.33
CA THR A 16 1.74 5.26 -21.16
C THR A 16 2.42 5.31 -22.52
N LYS A 17 3.04 6.44 -22.92
CA LYS A 17 3.79 6.51 -24.18
C LYS A 17 5.07 5.68 -24.09
N ALA A 18 5.73 5.72 -22.94
CA ALA A 18 6.90 4.90 -22.65
C ALA A 18 6.63 3.38 -22.67
N THR A 19 5.36 2.97 -22.57
CA THR A 19 4.94 1.57 -22.47
C THR A 19 4.00 1.13 -23.59
N ASP A 20 4.07 1.80 -24.76
CA ASP A 20 3.27 1.49 -25.95
C ASP A 20 1.75 1.42 -25.65
N GLY A 21 1.26 2.40 -24.88
CA GLY A 21 -0.13 2.51 -24.47
C GLY A 21 -0.52 1.61 -23.29
N ARG A 22 0.35 0.70 -22.83
CA ARG A 22 0.03 -0.20 -21.70
C ARG A 22 0.03 0.54 -20.39
N PHE A 23 -1.03 0.38 -19.60
CA PHE A 23 -1.00 0.78 -18.21
C PHE A 23 -0.08 -0.17 -17.40
N VAL A 24 1.03 0.38 -16.88
CA VAL A 24 1.93 -0.33 -15.97
C VAL A 24 1.77 0.27 -14.58
N ARG A 25 1.29 -0.55 -13.64
CA ARG A 25 1.08 -0.12 -12.26
C ARG A 25 2.43 -0.01 -11.55
N LYS A 26 2.67 1.13 -10.88
CA LYS A 26 3.80 1.27 -9.97
C LYS A 26 3.69 0.25 -8.83
N GLU A 27 4.83 -0.32 -8.43
CA GLU A 27 4.88 -1.20 -7.28
C GLU A 27 4.57 -0.47 -5.97
N SER A 28 4.08 -1.22 -4.99
CA SER A 28 3.83 -0.69 -3.64
C SER A 28 5.15 -0.42 -2.92
N SER A 29 5.34 0.81 -2.46
CA SER A 29 6.57 1.24 -1.79
C SER A 29 6.77 0.63 -0.40
N PHE A 30 5.69 0.38 0.35
CA PHE A 30 5.76 -0.18 1.71
C PHE A 30 5.42 -1.66 1.70
N ARG A 31 6.33 -2.49 2.24
CA ARG A 31 6.25 -3.96 2.23
C ARG A 31 6.69 -4.62 3.55
N HIS A 32 6.64 -3.88 4.66
CA HIS A 32 6.88 -4.43 6.00
C HIS A 32 5.72 -5.33 6.45
N TRP A 33 5.98 -6.17 7.46
CA TRP A 33 5.01 -7.14 7.98
C TRP A 33 4.72 -6.89 9.44
N VAL A 34 3.43 -6.94 9.81
CA VAL A 34 3.02 -7.08 11.21
C VAL A 34 3.14 -8.54 11.60
N THR A 35 4.01 -8.85 12.55
CA THR A 35 4.28 -10.22 13.05
C THR A 35 3.95 -10.30 14.54
N PRO A 36 3.70 -11.51 15.09
CA PRO A 36 3.32 -11.64 16.50
C PRO A 36 4.30 -10.97 17.49
N ASP A 37 5.61 -11.06 17.21
CA ASP A 37 6.69 -10.57 18.07
C ASP A 37 7.44 -9.36 17.49
N GLY A 38 7.10 -8.93 16.27
CA GLY A 38 7.74 -7.81 15.60
C GLY A 38 9.04 -8.18 14.88
N THR A 39 9.37 -9.47 14.76
CA THR A 39 10.44 -9.91 13.87
C THR A 39 10.14 -9.54 12.40
N PRO A 40 11.16 -9.30 11.55
CA PRO A 40 10.95 -9.02 10.13
C PRO A 40 10.20 -10.18 9.43
N GLY A 41 9.27 -9.82 8.54
CA GLY A 41 8.64 -10.80 7.66
C GLY A 41 9.50 -11.12 6.43
N PRO A 42 8.93 -11.77 5.40
CA PRO A 42 9.63 -12.09 4.16
C PRO A 42 10.25 -10.88 3.42
N THR A 43 9.77 -9.66 3.69
CA THR A 43 10.25 -8.42 3.08
C THR A 43 10.26 -7.27 4.08
N GLY A 44 11.13 -6.28 3.86
CA GLY A 44 11.24 -5.09 4.71
C GLY A 44 11.80 -5.38 6.11
N ASP A 45 11.88 -4.33 6.92
CA ASP A 45 12.39 -4.39 8.29
C ASP A 45 11.35 -4.89 9.31
N GLY A 46 11.84 -5.30 10.48
CA GLY A 46 11.04 -5.64 11.66
C GLY A 46 10.64 -4.42 12.50
N GLY A 47 10.23 -4.67 13.74
CA GLY A 47 9.75 -3.65 14.69
C GLY A 47 8.22 -3.52 14.74
N PHE A 48 7.48 -4.30 13.95
CA PHE A 48 6.03 -4.22 13.82
C PHE A 48 5.30 -5.35 14.57
N ALA A 49 5.52 -5.43 15.89
CA ALA A 49 4.82 -6.40 16.75
C ALA A 49 3.31 -6.17 16.76
N ALA A 50 2.52 -7.24 16.66
CA ALA A 50 1.07 -7.21 16.75
C ALA A 50 0.62 -6.72 18.13
N ALA A 51 -0.14 -5.61 18.16
CA ALA A 51 -0.62 -5.00 19.39
C ALA A 51 -1.95 -4.28 19.18
N SER A 52 -2.82 -4.33 20.19
CA SER A 52 -4.10 -3.61 20.18
C SER A 52 -3.88 -2.09 20.16
N GLY A 53 -4.71 -1.36 19.41
CA GLY A 53 -4.65 0.10 19.33
C GLY A 53 -3.43 0.69 18.59
N ARG A 54 -2.52 -0.14 18.08
CA ARG A 54 -1.27 0.32 17.44
C ARG A 54 -1.38 0.62 15.95
N TYR A 55 -2.23 -0.12 15.23
CA TYR A 55 -2.31 -0.06 13.76
C TYR A 55 -3.64 0.53 13.31
N HIS A 56 -3.58 1.34 12.25
CA HIS A 56 -4.75 1.94 11.61
C HIS A 56 -4.81 1.56 10.13
N LEU A 57 -6.03 1.41 9.59
CA LEU A 57 -6.27 0.98 8.22
C LEU A 57 -6.97 2.10 7.45
N TYR A 58 -6.27 2.69 6.46
CA TYR A 58 -6.82 3.70 5.56
C TYR A 58 -7.35 3.03 4.28
N VAL A 59 -8.63 3.20 3.98
CA VAL A 59 -9.33 2.51 2.88
C VAL A 59 -10.30 3.43 2.15
N SER A 60 -10.62 3.07 0.92
CA SER A 60 -11.82 3.54 0.23
C SER A 60 -12.74 2.35 -0.03
N HIS A 61 -14.02 2.46 0.32
CA HIS A 61 -15.01 1.40 0.09
C HIS A 61 -15.20 1.08 -1.40
N ALA A 62 -14.88 2.02 -2.29
CA ALA A 62 -14.96 1.82 -3.73
C ALA A 62 -13.76 1.06 -4.32
N CYS A 63 -12.64 0.94 -3.58
CA CYS A 63 -11.43 0.31 -4.10
C CYS A 63 -11.45 -1.21 -3.83
N PRO A 64 -11.46 -2.07 -4.86
CA PRO A 64 -11.53 -3.52 -4.66
C PRO A 64 -10.28 -4.10 -3.96
N TRP A 65 -9.12 -3.46 -4.13
CA TRP A 65 -7.89 -3.87 -3.45
C TRP A 65 -7.97 -3.59 -1.94
N ALA A 66 -8.48 -2.42 -1.57
CA ALA A 66 -8.70 -2.06 -0.17
C ALA A 66 -9.79 -2.94 0.46
N HIS A 67 -10.86 -3.22 -0.28
CA HIS A 67 -11.98 -4.04 0.19
C HIS A 67 -11.54 -5.43 0.69
N ARG A 68 -10.54 -6.06 0.06
CA ARG A 68 -10.00 -7.35 0.51
C ARG A 68 -9.54 -7.32 1.97
N THR A 69 -8.93 -6.22 2.41
CA THR A 69 -8.47 -6.05 3.80
C THR A 69 -9.64 -5.95 4.77
N LEU A 70 -10.75 -5.35 4.36
CA LEU A 70 -11.96 -5.23 5.18
C LEU A 70 -12.67 -6.56 5.37
N ILE A 71 -12.73 -7.39 4.32
CA ILE A 71 -13.29 -8.75 4.40
C ILE A 71 -12.54 -9.55 5.47
N VAL A 72 -11.21 -9.66 5.33
CA VAL A 72 -10.38 -10.45 6.27
C VAL A 72 -10.40 -9.87 7.68
N ARG A 73 -10.55 -8.54 7.83
CA ARG A 73 -10.69 -7.91 9.15
C ARG A 73 -11.99 -8.29 9.88
N ARG A 74 -13.04 -8.70 9.16
CA ARG A 74 -14.34 -9.02 9.75
C ARG A 74 -14.55 -10.53 9.96
N LEU A 75 -13.94 -11.37 9.13
CA LEU A 75 -13.95 -12.83 9.25
C LEU A 75 -13.28 -13.28 10.56
#